data_AF-A0A945DSK0-F1
#
_entry.id   AF-A0A945DSK0-F1
#
_cell.length_a   1.000
_cell.length_b   1.000
_cell.length_c   1.000
_cell.angle_alpha   90.00
_cell.angle_beta   90.00
_cell.angle_gamma   90.00
#
_symmetry.space_group_name_H-M   'P 1'
#
loop_
_entity.id
_entity.type
_entity.pdbx_description
1 polymer ?
#
loop_
_entity_poly.entity_id
_entity_poly.type
_entity_poly.pdbx_seq_one_letter_code
_entity_poly.pdbx_strand_id
1 'polypeptide(L)'
;KLANLLYDELRAKGVDVILDDRPSRPGVKFKDSELAGFPLRIGIGERSLAKGNVEIKPRVGEMILCSPDEALGQALEWLDANRVEA
;
A
#
# COMPACT_ATOMS: atom_id res chain seq x y z
N LYS A 1 2.49 -1.76 -13.82
CA LYS A 1 1.57 -2.91 -14.05
C LYS A 1 1.07 -3.48 -12.72
N LEU A 2 1.95 -3.96 -11.83
CA LEU A 2 1.55 -4.45 -10.51
C LEU A 2 0.76 -3.42 -9.67
N ALA A 3 1.20 -2.17 -9.63
CA ALA A 3 0.51 -1.11 -8.88
C ALA A 3 -0.95 -0.90 -9.34
N ASN A 4 -1.20 -0.93 -10.65
CA ASN A 4 -2.55 -0.78 -11.21
C ASN A 4 -3.41 -2.02 -10.90
N LEU A 5 -2.81 -3.22 -10.96
CA LEU A 5 -3.52 -4.45 -10.63
C LEU A 5 -3.99 -4.44 -9.17
N LEU A 6 -3.09 -4.13 -8.23
CA LEU A 6 -3.45 -4.01 -6.82
C LEU A 6 -4.48 -2.90 -6.58
N TYR A 7 -4.35 -1.77 -7.29
CA TYR A 7 -5.33 -0.69 -7.23
C TYR A 7 -6.73 -1.16 -7.66
N ASP A 8 -6.84 -1.82 -8.81
CA ASP A 8 -8.12 -2.31 -9.35
C ASP A 8 -8.73 -3.39 -8.45
N GLU A 9 -7.92 -4.32 -7.93
CA GLU A 9 -8.39 -5.40 -7.06
C GLU A 9 -8.87 -4.89 -5.69
N LEU A 10 -8.12 -4.00 -5.05
CA LEU A 10 -8.53 -3.38 -3.79
C LEU A 10 -9.81 -2.56 -3.97
N ARG A 11 -9.91 -1.82 -5.07
CA ARG A 11 -11.13 -1.06 -5.39
C ARG A 11 -12.32 -1.98 -5.65
N ALA A 12 -12.12 -3.10 -6.33
CA ALA A 12 -13.16 -4.11 -6.54
C ALA A 12 -13.65 -4.75 -5.23
N LYS A 13 -12.82 -4.76 -4.19
CA LYS A 13 -13.18 -5.18 -2.82
C LYS A 13 -13.85 -4.09 -1.99
N GLY A 14 -14.08 -2.89 -2.56
CA GLY A 14 -14.74 -1.77 -1.90
C GLY A 14 -13.83 -0.93 -1.01
N VAL A 15 -12.51 -1.08 -1.14
CA VAL A 15 -11.53 -0.23 -0.44
C VAL A 15 -11.34 1.07 -1.21
N ASP A 16 -11.27 2.20 -0.50
CA ASP A 16 -10.88 3.48 -1.09
C ASP A 16 -9.35 3.53 -1.23
N VAL A 17 -8.87 3.62 -2.47
CA VAL A 17 -7.46 3.51 -2.83
C VAL A 17 -7.07 4.68 -3.72
N ILE A 18 -5.87 5.21 -3.49
CA ILE A 18 -5.26 6.25 -4.33
C ILE A 18 -3.93 5.73 -4.86
N LEU A 19 -3.74 5.83 -6.17
CA LEU A 19 -2.49 5.51 -6.85
C LEU A 19 -1.68 6.80 -7.06
N ASP A 20 -0.50 6.89 -6.43
CA ASP A 20 0.43 8.00 -6.64
C ASP A 20 1.49 7.62 -7.70
N ASP A 21 1.18 7.90 -8.97
CA ASP A 21 2.07 7.67 -10.12
C ASP A 21 2.90 8.89 -10.52
N ARG A 22 2.86 9.98 -9.75
CA ARG A 22 3.54 11.25 -10.07
C ARG A 22 5.04 11.04 -10.31
N PRO A 23 5.70 11.76 -11.24
CA PRO A 23 7.14 11.67 -11.46
C PRO A 23 7.90 12.44 -10.37
N SER A 24 7.84 11.95 -9.14
CA SER A 24 8.41 12.56 -7.93
C SER A 24 9.23 11.53 -7.16
N ARG A 25 10.21 12.01 -6.38
CA ARG A 25 11.07 11.13 -5.57
C ARG A 25 10.22 10.37 -4.54
N PRO A 26 10.53 9.09 -4.25
CA PRO A 26 9.77 8.28 -3.29
C PRO A 26 9.59 8.96 -1.92
N GLY A 27 10.62 9.63 -1.41
CA GLY A 27 10.56 10.33 -0.12
C GLY A 27 9.53 11.47 -0.07
N VAL A 28 9.26 12.15 -1.20
CA VAL A 28 8.23 13.19 -1.27
C VAL A 28 6.85 12.55 -1.19
N LYS A 29 6.62 11.49 -1.96
CA LYS A 29 5.35 10.73 -1.95
C LYS A 29 5.05 10.15 -0.57
N PHE A 30 6.08 9.61 0.09
CA PHE A 30 5.95 9.05 1.42
C PHE A 30 5.52 10.10 2.43
N LYS A 31 6.17 11.27 2.42
CA LYS A 31 5.79 12.40 3.26
C LYS A 31 4.36 12.87 2.97
N ASP A 32 4.00 13.02 1.70
CA ASP A 32 2.64 13.43 1.31
C ASP A 32 1.58 12.42 1.79
N SER A 33 1.85 11.12 1.66
CA SER A 33 0.93 10.07 2.14
C SER A 33 0.74 10.08 3.65
N GLU A 34 1.81 10.36 4.41
CA GLU A 34 1.76 10.47 5.87
C GLU A 34 1.03 11.75 6.31
N LEU A 35 1.26 12.86 5.60
CA LEU A 35 0.58 14.13 5.84
C LEU A 35 -0.92 14.06 5.51
N ALA A 36 -1.28 13.39 4.41
CA ALA A 36 -2.67 13.13 4.04
C ALA A 36 -3.37 12.21 5.06
N GLY A 37 -2.60 11.43 5.81
CA GLY A 37 -3.11 10.63 6.92
C GLY A 37 -3.69 9.29 6.49
N PHE A 38 -3.26 8.73 5.36
CA PHE A 38 -3.68 7.39 4.95
C PHE A 38 -3.35 6.35 6.04
N PRO A 39 -4.29 5.44 6.37
CA PRO A 39 -4.08 4.45 7.42
C PRO A 39 -3.04 3.40 7.02
N LEU A 40 -3.01 3.05 5.72
CA LEU A 40 -2.13 2.05 5.14
C LEU A 40 -1.52 2.58 3.85
N ARG A 41 -0.21 2.33 3.65
CA ARG A 41 0.52 2.66 2.43
C ARG A 41 1.16 1.41 1.85
N ILE A 42 0.99 1.21 0.54
CA ILE A 42 1.66 0.14 -0.20
C ILE A 42 2.77 0.76 -1.07
N GLY A 43 4.02 0.45 -0.75
CA GLY A 43 5.22 0.86 -1.45
C GLY A 43 5.67 -0.20 -2.47
N ILE A 44 5.65 0.17 -3.75
CA ILE A 44 6.15 -0.67 -4.84
C ILE A 44 7.38 0.02 -5.44
N GLY A 45 8.53 -0.20 -4.80
CA GLY A 45 9.82 0.32 -5.25
C GLY A 45 10.55 -0.69 -6.13
N GLU A 46 11.28 -0.20 -7.14
CA GLU A 46 12.04 -1.07 -8.08
C GLU A 46 13.00 -2.02 -7.36
N ARG A 47 13.67 -1.55 -6.30
CA ARG A 47 14.64 -2.37 -5.54
C ARG A 47 13.98 -3.51 -4.75
N SER A 48 12.86 -3.22 -4.11
CA SER A 48 12.12 -4.21 -3.31
C SER A 48 11.41 -5.19 -4.24
N LEU A 49 10.84 -4.69 -5.34
CA LEU A 49 10.18 -5.50 -6.36
C LEU A 49 11.18 -6.42 -7.09
N ALA A 50 12.41 -5.96 -7.37
CA ALA A 50 13.47 -6.79 -7.93
C ALA A 50 13.86 -7.96 -7.01
N LYS A 51 13.60 -7.84 -5.70
CA LYS A 51 13.76 -8.91 -4.72
C LYS A 51 12.48 -9.73 -4.49
N GLY A 52 11.42 -9.45 -5.26
CA GLY A 52 10.12 -10.09 -5.11
C GLY A 52 9.35 -9.64 -3.87
N ASN A 53 9.56 -8.40 -3.39
CA ASN A 53 8.93 -7.87 -2.19
C ASN A 53 8.13 -6.58 -2.47
N VAL A 54 6.99 -6.46 -1.79
CA VAL A 54 6.15 -5.28 -1.66
C VAL A 54 6.17 -4.81 -0.21
N GLU A 55 6.23 -3.50 -0.01
CA GLU A 55 6.30 -2.87 1.32
C GLU A 55 4.91 -2.41 1.73
N ILE A 56 4.36 -2.97 2.80
CA ILE A 56 3.12 -2.51 3.41
C ILE A 56 3.49 -1.75 4.67
N LYS A 57 3.22 -0.45 4.69
CA LYS A 57 3.51 0.42 5.82
C LYS A 57 2.21 0.98 6.41
N PRO A 58 1.76 0.48 7.57
CA PRO A 58 0.72 1.15 8.33
C PRO A 58 1.24 2.46 8.90
N ARG A 59 0.34 3.42 9.12
CA ARG A 59 0.65 4.71 9.74
C ARG A 59 1.21 4.55 11.15
N VAL A 60 0.62 3.63 11.92
CA VAL A 60 1.05 3.26 13.27
C VAL A 60 1.43 1.79 13.22
N GLY A 61 2.72 1.50 13.42
CA GLY A 61 3.25 0.13 13.39
C GLY A 61 4.47 -0.03 12.50
N GLU A 62 4.94 -1.26 12.39
CA GLU A 62 6.13 -1.62 11.62
C GLU A 62 5.82 -1.85 10.15
N MET A 63 6.84 -1.70 9.29
CA MET A 63 6.71 -2.04 7.87
C MET A 63 6.69 -3.56 7.72
N ILE A 64 5.75 -4.06 6.95
CA ILE A 64 5.61 -5.46 6.61
C ILE A 64 6.11 -5.66 5.18
N LEU A 65 7.02 -6.61 4.99
CA LEU A 65 7.47 -7.05 3.68
C LEU A 65 6.71 -8.31 3.31
N CYS A 66 6.09 -8.32 2.15
CA CYS A 66 5.33 -9.46 1.64
C CYS A 66 5.63 -9.66 0.15
N SER A 67 5.28 -10.82 -0.39
CA SER A 67 5.36 -11.05 -1.83
C SER A 67 4.27 -10.27 -2.58
N PRO A 68 4.45 -9.94 -3.88
CA PRO A 68 3.44 -9.30 -4.71
C PRO A 68 2.08 -10.02 -4.70
N ASP A 69 2.09 -11.34 -4.68
CA ASP A 69 0.88 -12.18 -4.69
C ASP A 69 0.13 -12.12 -3.36
N GLU A 70 0.85 -11.96 -2.24
CA GLU A 70 0.26 -11.85 -0.90
C GLU A 70 -0.13 -10.41 -0.54
N ALA A 71 0.40 -9.41 -1.24
CA ALA A 71 0.22 -8.00 -0.91
C ALA A 71 -1.26 -7.59 -0.84
N LEU A 72 -2.09 -8.12 -1.73
CA LEU A 72 -3.54 -7.87 -1.72
C LEU A 72 -4.18 -8.42 -0.44
N GLY A 73 -3.94 -9.70 -0.15
CA GLY A 73 -4.50 -10.38 1.01
C GLY A 73 -4.07 -9.71 2.31
N GLN A 74 -2.79 -9.37 2.42
CA GLN A 74 -2.25 -8.75 3.63
C GLN A 74 -2.79 -7.34 3.85
N ALA A 75 -2.98 -6.57 2.77
CA ALA A 75 -3.59 -5.24 2.86
C ALA A 75 -5.06 -5.33 3.30
N LEU A 76 -5.84 -6.26 2.73
CA LEU A 76 -7.23 -6.48 3.11
C LEU A 76 -7.37 -6.96 4.55
N GLU A 77 -6.57 -7.94 4.96
CA GLU A 77 -6.57 -8.46 6.32
C GLU A 77 -6.22 -7.37 7.33
N TRP A 78 -5.22 -6.53 7.02
CA TRP A 78 -4.88 -5.40 7.88
C TRP A 78 -6.04 -4.40 7.97
N LEU A 79 -6.69 -4.09 6.84
CA LEU A 79 -7.82 -3.16 6.80
C LEU A 79 -9.02 -3.71 7.57
N ASP A 80 -9.34 -5.00 7.45
CA ASP A 80 -10.43 -5.64 8.18
C ASP A 80 -10.13 -5.73 9.69
N ALA A 81 -8.89 -6.04 10.08
CA ALA A 81 -8.48 -6.06 11.48
C ALA A 81 -8.47 -4.67 12.14
N ASN A 82 -8.32 -3.61 11.35
CA ASN A 82 -8.29 -2.22 11.81
C ASN A 82 -9.50 -1.41 11.33
N ARG A 83 -10.57 -2.08 10.89
CA ARG A 83 -11.86 -1.44 10.63
C ARG A 83 -12.38 -0.95 11.96
N VAL A 84 -12.27 0.35 12.19
CA VAL A 84 -12.99 1.01 13.26
C VAL A 84 -14.47 0.91 12.87
N GLU A 85 -15.20 0.01 13.52
CA GLU A 85 -16.66 0.08 13.55
C GLU A 85 -17.01 1.47 14.09
N ALA A 86 -17.59 2.30 13.22
CA ALA A 86 -18.17 3.59 13.61
C ALA A 86 -19.56 3.36 14.19
#